data_AF-A0A3T0K261-F1
#
_entry.id   AF-A0A3T0K261-F1
#
_cell.length_a   1.000
_cell.length_b   1.000
_cell.length_c   1.000
_cell.angle_alpha   90.00
_cell.angle_beta   90.00
_cell.angle_gamma   90.00
#
_symmetry.space_group_name_H-M   'P 1'
#
loop_
_entity.id
_entity.type
_entity.pdbx_description
1 polymer ?
#
loop_
_entity_poly.entity_id
_entity_poly.type
_entity_poly.pdbx_seq_one_letter_code
_entity_poly.pdbx_strand_id
1 'polypeptide(L)'
;MRKALALSLLAIFLGGCASNPADRDISGTWINQVAIDAAAKGGPLREALQAYGPNLEWDVNTKAGQARYTNGFENVEGRLLGEQSGAWKVDFYGSSASELKRDGGQLQQAANENEPEQVFDRAQIPVPEGAPIGASFERALYSAYLGGNWTITSGQGEGATVQFQADGQVSGLPGADRYALCLAGDCASMSSGNDSMWLQQNGQGNNWIFVRKGKELEILQAVNTALADEQPQFTPGERKWLLEKQ
;
A
#
# COMPACT_ATOMS: atom_id res chain seq x y z
N MET A 1 -37.99 70.29 14.16
CA MET A 1 -38.51 69.09 14.86
C MET A 1 -38.73 67.99 13.84
N ARG A 2 -38.10 66.82 14.04
CA ARG A 2 -38.61 65.44 13.86
C ARG A 2 -39.38 65.16 12.54
N LYS A 3 -39.00 64.22 11.67
CA LYS A 3 -38.78 62.79 11.96
C LYS A 3 -37.93 62.12 10.87
N ALA A 4 -36.97 61.31 11.32
CA ALA A 4 -36.38 60.21 10.57
C ALA A 4 -37.20 58.94 10.84
N LEU A 5 -37.37 58.09 9.82
CA LEU A 5 -37.48 56.62 9.92
C LEU A 5 -37.41 56.10 8.47
N ALA A 6 -36.21 55.86 7.94
CA ALA A 6 -35.47 54.59 8.00
C ALA A 6 -36.20 53.47 7.24
N LEU A 7 -35.83 53.35 5.96
CA LEU A 7 -36.16 52.26 5.05
C LEU A 7 -35.68 50.91 5.61
N SER A 8 -36.52 49.91 5.39
CA SER A 8 -36.22 48.48 5.33
C SER A 8 -34.91 48.18 4.62
N LEU A 9 -34.03 47.36 5.22
CA LEU A 9 -33.04 46.51 4.55
C LEU A 9 -32.32 45.64 5.60
N LEU A 10 -32.95 44.54 5.98
CA LEU A 10 -32.33 43.43 6.73
C LEU A 10 -32.64 42.15 5.96
N ALA A 11 -31.92 41.93 4.87
CA ALA A 11 -32.00 40.72 4.06
C ALA A 11 -30.66 40.43 3.38
N ILE A 12 -29.54 40.50 4.10
CA ILE A 12 -28.27 39.93 3.62
C ILE A 12 -27.53 39.39 4.84
N PHE A 13 -27.39 38.07 4.91
CA PHE A 13 -26.26 37.27 5.41
C PHE A 13 -26.73 35.84 5.71
N LEU A 14 -27.40 35.22 4.73
CA LEU A 14 -27.39 33.76 4.57
C LEU A 14 -26.44 33.42 3.43
N GLY A 15 -25.20 33.90 3.54
CA GLY A 15 -24.08 33.39 2.74
C GLY A 15 -23.69 32.05 3.32
N GLY A 16 -24.47 31.00 3.01
CA GLY A 16 -24.08 29.64 3.31
C GLY A 16 -22.72 29.37 2.67
N CYS A 17 -21.78 28.85 3.45
CA CYS A 17 -20.53 28.31 2.96
C CYS A 17 -20.85 27.17 1.99
N ALA A 18 -21.03 27.47 0.71
CA ALA A 18 -21.04 26.46 -0.33
C ALA A 18 -19.61 25.90 -0.37
N SER A 19 -19.41 24.74 0.25
CA SER A 19 -18.16 24.00 0.16
C SER A 19 -17.81 23.79 -1.31
N ASN A 20 -16.54 23.99 -1.68
CA ASN A 20 -16.08 23.82 -3.05
C ASN A 20 -16.28 22.35 -3.44
N PRO A 21 -17.04 22.02 -4.51
CA PRO A 21 -17.28 20.64 -4.93
C PRO A 21 -15.99 19.83 -5.14
N ALA A 22 -14.89 20.49 -5.50
CA ALA A 22 -13.57 19.86 -5.64
C ALA A 22 -13.01 19.31 -4.32
N ASP A 23 -13.42 19.86 -3.17
CA ASP A 23 -13.00 19.41 -1.85
C ASP A 23 -13.71 18.11 -1.44
N ARG A 24 -14.79 17.74 -2.15
CA ARG A 24 -15.61 16.55 -1.88
C ARG A 24 -15.37 15.42 -2.89
N ASP A 25 -14.62 15.70 -3.96
CA ASP A 25 -14.23 14.71 -4.96
C ASP A 25 -13.16 13.77 -4.38
N ILE A 26 -13.48 12.48 -4.28
CA ILE A 26 -12.57 11.43 -3.80
C ILE A 26 -11.86 10.70 -4.94
N SER A 27 -12.01 11.13 -6.19
CA SER A 27 -11.44 10.43 -7.35
C SER A 27 -9.91 10.33 -7.29
N GLY A 28 -9.40 9.20 -7.77
CA GLY A 28 -7.98 8.88 -7.89
C GLY A 28 -7.55 7.70 -7.05
N THR A 29 -6.23 7.48 -7.04
CA THR A 29 -5.57 6.38 -6.32
C THR A 29 -5.04 6.87 -4.98
N TRP A 30 -5.36 6.14 -3.93
CA TRP A 30 -5.03 6.43 -2.54
C TRP A 30 -4.35 5.23 -1.91
N ILE A 31 -3.21 5.43 -1.26
CA ILE A 31 -2.36 4.37 -0.71
C ILE A 31 -2.25 4.50 0.80
N ASN A 32 -2.11 3.38 1.48
CA ASN A 32 -1.93 3.32 2.93
C ASN A 32 -0.49 3.75 3.30
N GLN A 33 -0.26 5.06 3.26
CA GLN A 33 1.04 5.66 3.53
C GLN A 33 1.50 5.39 4.97
N VAL A 34 0.58 5.25 5.92
CA VAL A 34 0.92 4.92 7.31
C VAL A 34 1.59 3.55 7.42
N ALA A 35 1.09 2.54 6.69
CA ALA A 35 1.73 1.22 6.63
C ALA A 35 3.13 1.29 5.99
N ILE A 36 3.28 2.09 4.92
CA ILE A 36 4.57 2.31 4.24
C ILE A 36 5.57 2.98 5.18
N ASP A 37 5.17 4.04 5.88
CA ASP A 37 6.01 4.78 6.82
C ASP A 37 6.43 3.91 8.01
N ALA A 38 5.52 3.05 8.49
CA ALA A 38 5.83 2.07 9.51
C ALA A 38 6.88 1.05 9.03
N ALA A 39 6.70 0.50 7.83
CA ALA A 39 7.67 -0.42 7.24
C ALA A 39 9.03 0.26 7.00
N ALA A 40 9.05 1.51 6.53
CA ALA A 40 10.26 2.25 6.19
C ALA A 40 11.24 2.38 7.37
N LYS A 41 10.73 2.37 8.62
CA LYS A 41 11.53 2.36 9.86
C LYS A 41 12.47 1.15 9.98
N GLY A 42 12.28 0.12 9.15
CA GLY A 42 13.22 -0.99 9.01
C GLY A 42 13.08 -2.09 10.05
N GLY A 43 11.87 -2.27 10.57
CA GLY A 43 11.46 -3.50 11.26
C GLY A 43 10.83 -4.52 10.30
N PRO A 44 10.19 -5.57 10.84
CA PRO A 44 9.51 -6.59 10.06
C PRO A 44 8.41 -5.99 9.18
N LEU A 45 8.43 -6.32 7.89
CA LEU A 45 7.48 -5.79 6.91
C LEU A 45 6.05 -6.19 7.28
N ARG A 46 5.85 -7.47 7.58
CA ARG A 46 4.51 -8.01 7.88
C ARG A 46 3.88 -7.36 9.09
N GLU A 47 4.66 -7.13 10.15
CA GLU A 47 4.15 -6.48 11.36
C GLU A 47 3.64 -5.06 11.03
N ALA A 48 4.38 -4.31 10.21
CA ALA A 48 3.95 -2.99 9.76
C ALA A 48 2.66 -3.04 8.92
N LEU A 49 2.57 -3.99 7.98
CA LEU A 49 1.36 -4.14 7.15
C LEU A 49 0.15 -4.62 7.96
N GLN A 50 0.33 -5.52 8.92
CA GLN A 50 -0.74 -6.02 9.79
C GLN A 50 -1.25 -4.96 10.78
N ALA A 51 -0.36 -4.13 11.31
CA ALA A 51 -0.72 -3.10 12.29
C ALA A 51 -1.55 -1.96 11.69
N TYR A 52 -1.40 -1.69 10.39
CA TYR A 52 -2.04 -0.56 9.72
C TYR A 52 -2.95 -0.95 8.54
N GLY A 53 -3.07 -2.26 8.25
CA GLY A 53 -3.97 -2.83 7.25
C GLY A 53 -5.42 -2.99 7.74
N PRO A 54 -6.31 -3.66 6.96
CA PRO A 54 -5.96 -4.59 5.88
C PRO A 54 -5.86 -3.95 4.50
N ASN A 55 -6.57 -2.86 4.22
CA ASN A 55 -6.60 -2.28 2.87
C ASN A 55 -5.32 -1.49 2.62
N LEU A 56 -4.71 -1.69 1.44
CA LEU A 56 -3.42 -1.14 1.05
C LEU A 56 -3.58 -0.01 0.03
N GLU A 57 -4.54 -0.14 -0.88
CA GLU A 57 -4.80 0.85 -1.93
C GLU A 57 -6.30 0.91 -2.24
N TRP A 58 -6.80 2.13 -2.44
CA TRP A 58 -8.09 2.44 -3.05
C TRP A 58 -7.88 3.08 -4.41
N ASP A 59 -8.69 2.70 -5.38
CA ASP A 59 -8.83 3.39 -6.67
C ASP A 59 -10.30 3.78 -6.88
N VAL A 60 -10.55 5.09 -6.94
CA VAL A 60 -11.91 5.63 -6.98
C VAL A 60 -12.15 6.41 -8.26
N ASN A 61 -13.23 6.08 -8.96
CA ASN A 61 -13.69 6.77 -10.15
C ASN A 61 -15.14 7.23 -9.98
N THR A 62 -15.31 8.46 -9.48
CA THR A 62 -16.65 9.03 -9.24
C THR A 62 -17.46 9.21 -10.51
N LYS A 63 -16.81 9.48 -11.66
CA LYS A 63 -17.48 9.62 -12.96
C LYS A 63 -18.06 8.32 -13.47
N ALA A 64 -17.36 7.20 -13.21
CA ALA A 64 -17.83 5.87 -13.55
C ALA A 64 -18.72 5.24 -12.46
N GLY A 65 -18.86 5.87 -11.29
CA GLY A 65 -19.57 5.28 -10.15
C GLY A 65 -18.91 4.01 -9.64
N GLN A 66 -17.58 3.94 -9.66
CA GLN A 66 -16.79 2.76 -9.32
C GLN A 66 -15.78 3.09 -8.22
N ALA A 67 -15.59 2.16 -7.29
CA ALA A 67 -14.48 2.16 -6.35
C ALA A 67 -13.94 0.75 -6.21
N ARG A 68 -12.62 0.61 -6.16
CA ARG A 68 -11.91 -0.65 -6.03
C ARG A 68 -10.90 -0.53 -4.90
N TYR A 69 -10.64 -1.62 -4.18
CA TYR A 69 -9.54 -1.67 -3.23
C TYR A 69 -8.79 -3.00 -3.33
N THR A 70 -7.57 -3.02 -2.78
CA THR A 70 -6.82 -4.25 -2.57
C THR A 70 -6.25 -4.32 -1.16
N ASN A 71 -6.22 -5.53 -0.60
CA ASN A 71 -5.53 -5.86 0.64
C ASN A 71 -4.21 -6.63 0.36
N GLY A 72 -3.77 -6.68 -0.91
CA GLY A 72 -2.60 -7.42 -1.37
C GLY A 72 -2.87 -8.90 -1.69
N PHE A 73 -4.05 -9.43 -1.33
CA PHE A 73 -4.50 -10.78 -1.71
C PHE A 73 -5.69 -10.72 -2.65
N GLU A 74 -6.70 -9.94 -2.30
CA GLU A 74 -7.93 -9.76 -3.07
C GLU A 74 -7.98 -8.38 -3.69
N ASN A 75 -8.58 -8.32 -4.89
CA ASN A 75 -8.99 -7.09 -5.53
C ASN A 75 -10.51 -7.04 -5.51
N VAL A 76 -11.06 -6.10 -4.75
CA VAL A 76 -12.50 -5.99 -4.54
C VAL A 76 -13.02 -4.80 -5.32
N GLU A 77 -14.09 -5.02 -6.07
CA GLU A 77 -14.77 -3.99 -6.86
C GLU A 77 -16.16 -3.71 -6.27
N GLY A 78 -16.45 -2.43 -6.09
CA GLY A 78 -17.71 -1.94 -5.56
C GLY A 78 -18.31 -0.83 -6.41
N ARG A 79 -19.62 -0.67 -6.25
CA ARG A 79 -20.38 0.43 -6.85
C ARG A 79 -20.31 1.64 -5.93
N LEU A 80 -19.75 2.73 -6.42
CA LEU A 80 -19.76 4.01 -5.72
C LEU A 80 -21.15 4.64 -5.85
N LEU A 81 -21.81 4.84 -4.72
CA LEU A 81 -23.07 5.56 -4.63
C LEU A 81 -22.80 7.04 -4.45
N GLY A 82 -23.73 7.89 -4.91
CA GLY A 82 -23.60 9.34 -4.78
C GLY A 82 -23.37 9.79 -3.33
N GLU A 83 -22.65 10.89 -3.20
CA GLU A 83 -22.32 11.50 -1.91
C GLU A 83 -23.56 11.82 -1.07
N GLN A 84 -23.55 11.40 0.20
CA GLN A 84 -24.58 11.71 1.19
C GLN A 84 -23.90 12.26 2.45
N SER A 85 -24.27 13.47 2.88
CA SER A 85 -23.81 14.08 4.13
C SER A 85 -22.27 14.17 4.31
N GLY A 86 -21.53 14.27 3.21
CA GLY A 86 -20.08 14.37 3.16
C GLY A 86 -19.34 13.05 3.02
N ALA A 87 -20.05 11.92 2.95
CA ALA A 87 -19.49 10.61 2.76
C ALA A 87 -19.97 9.97 1.46
N TRP A 88 -19.11 9.19 0.84
CA TRP A 88 -19.42 8.35 -0.31
C TRP A 88 -19.57 6.92 0.15
N LYS A 89 -20.69 6.29 -0.19
CA LYS A 89 -20.93 4.88 0.12
C LYS A 89 -20.46 3.99 -1.02
N VAL A 90 -19.73 2.94 -0.72
CA VAL A 90 -19.32 1.90 -1.67
C VAL A 90 -20.09 0.62 -1.35
N ASP A 91 -20.98 0.23 -2.24
CA ASP A 91 -21.71 -1.03 -2.12
C ASP A 91 -20.94 -2.17 -2.80
N PHE A 92 -20.67 -3.23 -2.05
CA PHE A 92 -20.04 -4.45 -2.55
C PHE A 92 -21.08 -5.56 -2.70
N TYR A 93 -20.95 -6.36 -3.75
CA TYR A 93 -21.85 -7.50 -3.93
C TYR A 93 -21.58 -8.56 -2.86
N GLY A 94 -22.57 -8.83 -2.01
CA GLY A 94 -22.49 -9.88 -0.99
C GLY A 94 -21.63 -9.54 0.23
N SER A 95 -21.22 -8.28 0.42
CA SER A 95 -20.46 -7.81 1.58
C SER A 95 -21.05 -6.51 2.14
N SER A 96 -20.63 -6.14 3.36
CA SER A 96 -20.98 -4.86 3.96
C SER A 96 -20.39 -3.70 3.16
N ALA A 97 -21.11 -2.58 3.10
CA ALA A 97 -20.64 -1.39 2.43
C ALA A 97 -19.55 -0.68 3.23
N SER A 98 -18.65 0.01 2.53
CA SER A 98 -17.67 0.92 3.15
C SER A 98 -18.08 2.37 2.91
N GLU A 99 -17.72 3.25 3.84
CA GLU A 99 -17.91 4.69 3.70
C GLU A 99 -16.55 5.38 3.54
N LEU A 100 -16.45 6.20 2.50
CA LEU A 100 -15.25 6.95 2.14
C LEU A 100 -15.50 8.45 2.26
N LYS A 101 -14.60 9.16 2.93
CA LYS A 101 -14.68 10.61 3.09
C LYS A 101 -13.35 11.25 2.74
N ARG A 102 -13.39 12.37 2.04
CA ARG A 102 -12.20 13.21 1.87
C ARG A 102 -12.00 14.08 3.10
N ASP A 103 -10.80 14.03 3.67
CA ASP A 103 -10.34 14.99 4.67
C ASP A 103 -9.07 15.66 4.18
N GLY A 104 -9.24 16.84 3.56
CA GLY A 104 -8.16 17.59 2.92
C GLY A 104 -7.41 16.77 1.86
N GLY A 105 -6.16 16.44 2.18
CA GLY A 105 -5.24 15.68 1.33
C GLY A 105 -5.35 14.16 1.47
N GLN A 106 -6.26 13.67 2.31
CA GLN A 106 -6.40 12.25 2.64
C GLN A 106 -7.80 11.73 2.31
N LEU A 107 -7.87 10.41 2.10
CA LEU A 107 -9.10 9.64 2.05
C LEU A 107 -9.23 8.86 3.35
N GLN A 108 -10.34 9.01 4.06
CA GLN A 108 -10.70 8.26 5.25
C GLN A 108 -11.71 7.18 4.86
N GLN A 109 -11.40 5.93 5.19
CA GLN A 109 -12.35 4.83 5.26
C GLN A 109 -12.89 4.74 6.68
N ALA A 110 -14.20 4.88 6.86
CA ALA A 110 -14.83 4.73 8.17
C ALA A 110 -14.79 3.27 8.65
N ALA A 111 -14.71 3.08 9.96
CA ALA A 111 -14.89 1.75 10.55
C ALA A 111 -16.31 1.23 10.31
N ASN A 112 -16.44 -0.08 10.09
CA ASN A 112 -17.71 -0.79 10.07
C ASN A 112 -17.58 -2.11 10.87
N GLU A 113 -18.54 -3.02 10.74
CA GLU A 113 -18.52 -4.30 11.46
C GLU A 113 -17.35 -5.23 11.03
N ASN A 114 -16.79 -5.03 9.83
CA ASN A 114 -15.80 -5.92 9.22
C ASN A 114 -14.41 -5.24 9.03
N GLU A 115 -14.36 -3.92 8.98
CA GLU A 115 -13.17 -3.15 8.61
C GLU A 115 -12.88 -2.07 9.66
N PRO A 116 -11.62 -1.87 10.06
CA PRO A 116 -11.25 -0.75 10.92
C PRO A 116 -11.30 0.58 10.13
N GLU A 117 -11.28 1.68 10.87
CA GLU A 117 -11.00 2.98 10.28
C GLU A 117 -9.57 3.01 9.75
N GLN A 118 -9.40 3.52 8.52
CA GLN A 118 -8.09 3.67 7.88
C GLN A 118 -8.01 5.01 7.14
N VAL A 119 -6.80 5.56 7.06
CA VAL A 119 -6.50 6.77 6.29
C VAL A 119 -5.52 6.46 5.16
N PHE A 120 -5.71 7.11 4.02
CA PHE A 120 -4.94 6.90 2.81
C PHE A 120 -4.52 8.24 2.23
N ASP A 121 -3.27 8.30 1.77
CA ASP A 121 -2.73 9.47 1.10
C ASP A 121 -2.83 9.28 -0.41
N ARG A 122 -2.95 10.38 -1.15
CA ARG A 122 -2.96 10.31 -2.61
C ARG A 122 -1.63 9.75 -3.11
N ALA A 123 -1.67 8.76 -4.01
CA ALA A 123 -0.46 8.21 -4.60
C ALA A 123 0.34 9.30 -5.35
N GLN A 124 1.63 9.44 -5.02
CA GLN A 124 2.51 10.46 -5.61
C GLN A 124 3.40 9.91 -6.72
N ILE A 125 3.73 8.61 -6.66
CA ILE A 125 4.59 7.97 -7.65
C ILE A 125 3.71 7.45 -8.78
N PRO A 126 3.85 7.95 -10.02
CA PRO A 126 3.04 7.47 -11.13
C PRO A 126 3.37 6.00 -11.45
N VAL A 127 2.34 5.25 -11.80
CA VAL A 127 2.45 3.90 -12.39
C VAL A 127 2.08 3.95 -13.88
N PRO A 128 2.56 3.01 -14.71
CA PRO A 128 2.17 2.94 -16.11
C PRO A 128 0.64 2.84 -16.27
N GLU A 129 0.11 3.40 -17.36
CA GLU A 129 -1.31 3.24 -17.69
C GLU A 129 -1.66 1.75 -17.81
N GLY A 130 -2.80 1.36 -17.24
CA GLY A 130 -3.24 -0.04 -17.21
C GLY A 130 -2.51 -0.92 -16.18
N ALA A 131 -1.67 -0.35 -15.32
CA ALA A 131 -1.13 -1.09 -14.17
C ALA A 131 -2.27 -1.67 -13.31
N PRO A 132 -2.09 -2.89 -12.75
CA PRO A 132 -3.08 -3.48 -11.87
C PRO A 132 -3.26 -2.65 -10.60
N ILE A 133 -4.44 -2.76 -9.98
CA ILE A 133 -4.67 -2.20 -8.64
C ILE A 133 -3.64 -2.77 -7.65
N GLY A 134 -3.14 -1.91 -6.76
CA GLY A 134 -2.05 -2.23 -5.82
C GLY A 134 -0.67 -1.81 -6.32
N ALA A 135 -0.49 -1.55 -7.63
CA ALA A 135 0.80 -1.18 -8.17
C ALA A 135 1.34 0.15 -7.63
N SER A 136 0.46 1.10 -7.23
CA SER A 136 0.91 2.38 -6.68
C SER A 136 1.42 2.19 -5.25
N PHE A 137 0.72 1.39 -4.44
CA PHE A 137 1.15 0.99 -3.12
C PHE A 137 2.47 0.23 -3.18
N GLU A 138 2.58 -0.81 -4.03
CA GLU A 138 3.81 -1.59 -4.21
C GLU A 138 4.99 -0.70 -4.56
N ARG A 139 4.82 0.22 -5.53
CA ARG A 139 5.89 1.12 -5.95
C ARG A 139 6.35 2.05 -4.84
N ALA A 140 5.40 2.61 -4.07
CA ALA A 140 5.71 3.45 -2.92
C ALA A 140 6.40 2.65 -1.80
N LEU A 141 5.90 1.46 -1.48
CA LEU A 141 6.50 0.56 -0.50
C LEU A 141 7.91 0.14 -0.90
N TYR A 142 8.11 -0.26 -2.16
CA TYR A 142 9.39 -0.74 -2.67
C TYR A 142 10.43 0.37 -2.60
N SER A 143 10.06 1.59 -2.99
CA SER A 143 10.91 2.77 -2.85
C SER A 143 11.30 3.06 -1.40
N ALA A 144 10.35 2.96 -0.46
CA ALA A 144 10.58 3.31 0.93
C ALA A 144 11.33 2.22 1.72
N TYR A 145 11.03 0.96 1.45
CA TYR A 145 11.47 -0.18 2.26
C TYR A 145 12.86 -0.68 1.82
N LEU A 146 12.97 -1.20 0.59
CA LEU A 146 14.23 -1.71 0.04
C LEU A 146 14.91 -0.74 -0.93
N GLY A 147 14.21 0.30 -1.42
CA GLY A 147 14.70 1.16 -2.47
C GLY A 147 16.05 1.82 -2.17
N GLY A 148 16.86 1.96 -3.21
CA GLY A 148 18.18 2.59 -3.16
C GLY A 148 19.34 1.60 -3.26
N ASN A 149 20.52 2.08 -2.92
CA ASN A 149 21.77 1.33 -3.05
C ASN A 149 22.13 0.63 -1.74
N TRP A 150 22.60 -0.60 -1.87
CA TRP A 150 23.06 -1.46 -0.79
C TRP A 150 24.41 -2.06 -1.16
N THR A 151 25.29 -2.23 -0.20
CA THR A 151 26.56 -2.93 -0.39
C THR A 151 26.41 -4.36 0.11
N ILE A 152 26.85 -5.36 -0.67
CA ILE A 152 26.96 -6.74 -0.19
C ILE A 152 28.15 -6.81 0.76
N THR A 153 27.91 -6.95 2.06
CA THR A 153 28.96 -7.04 3.09
C THR A 153 29.36 -8.48 3.38
N SER A 154 28.53 -9.46 3.00
CA SER A 154 28.87 -10.88 3.04
C SER A 154 28.01 -11.67 2.05
N GLY A 155 28.62 -12.65 1.38
CA GLY A 155 27.95 -13.55 0.44
C GLY A 155 28.47 -13.44 -0.99
N GLN A 156 27.76 -14.04 -1.94
CA GLN A 156 28.17 -13.95 -3.35
C GLN A 156 28.12 -12.50 -3.83
N GLY A 157 29.21 -12.03 -4.43
CA GLY A 157 29.31 -10.64 -4.92
C GLY A 157 29.72 -9.64 -3.83
N GLU A 158 30.34 -10.08 -2.73
CA GLU A 158 30.85 -9.22 -1.68
C GLU A 158 31.62 -7.99 -2.23
N GLY A 159 31.30 -6.82 -1.68
CA GLY A 159 31.79 -5.51 -2.12
C GLY A 159 31.00 -4.88 -3.28
N ALA A 160 30.13 -5.62 -3.97
CA ALA A 160 29.29 -5.07 -5.03
C ALA A 160 28.16 -4.18 -4.47
N THR A 161 27.72 -3.23 -5.29
CA THR A 161 26.51 -2.44 -5.03
C THR A 161 25.30 -3.13 -5.66
N VAL A 162 24.28 -3.37 -4.84
CA VAL A 162 22.94 -3.82 -5.23
C VAL A 162 22.02 -2.61 -5.25
N GLN A 163 21.21 -2.48 -6.30
CA GLN A 163 20.18 -1.45 -6.37
C GLN A 163 18.81 -2.10 -6.46
N PHE A 164 17.97 -1.88 -5.45
CA PHE A 164 16.54 -2.22 -5.51
C PHE A 164 15.76 -1.02 -6.05
N GLN A 165 14.99 -1.24 -7.10
CA GLN A 165 14.20 -0.21 -7.77
C GLN A 165 12.71 -0.32 -7.39
N ALA A 166 12.03 0.82 -7.42
CA ALA A 166 10.63 0.92 -7.02
C ALA A 166 9.66 0.12 -7.92
N ASP A 167 10.09 -0.32 -9.10
CA ASP A 167 9.30 -1.15 -10.01
C ASP A 167 9.61 -2.66 -9.89
N GLY A 168 10.38 -3.05 -8.86
CA GLY A 168 10.75 -4.45 -8.62
C GLY A 168 11.94 -4.92 -9.45
N GLN A 169 12.66 -4.05 -10.16
CA GLN A 169 13.96 -4.40 -10.73
C GLN A 169 15.04 -4.43 -9.64
N VAL A 170 15.97 -5.38 -9.77
CA VAL A 170 17.20 -5.42 -8.97
C VAL A 170 18.40 -5.50 -9.90
N SER A 171 19.44 -4.72 -9.59
CA SER A 171 20.74 -4.82 -10.27
C SER A 171 21.83 -5.09 -9.24
N GLY A 172 22.91 -5.75 -9.68
CA GLY A 172 24.08 -6.04 -8.85
C GLY A 172 23.95 -7.20 -7.87
N LEU A 173 22.74 -7.69 -7.57
CA LEU A 173 22.53 -8.89 -6.76
C LEU A 173 22.77 -10.16 -7.61
N PRO A 174 23.78 -10.99 -7.32
CA PRO A 174 24.04 -12.19 -8.11
C PRO A 174 22.83 -13.13 -8.10
N GLY A 175 22.40 -13.56 -9.28
CA GLY A 175 21.28 -14.49 -9.43
C GLY A 175 19.88 -13.87 -9.36
N ALA A 176 19.76 -12.53 -9.43
CA ALA A 176 18.47 -11.86 -9.51
C ALA A 176 18.50 -10.62 -10.41
N ASP A 177 17.44 -10.43 -11.20
CA ASP A 177 17.11 -9.23 -11.97
C ASP A 177 15.77 -8.59 -11.56
N ARG A 178 14.94 -9.34 -10.81
CA ARG A 178 13.65 -8.88 -10.27
C ARG A 178 13.46 -9.32 -8.83
N TYR A 179 12.71 -8.52 -8.08
CA TYR A 179 12.20 -8.87 -6.76
C TYR A 179 10.74 -8.48 -6.58
N ALA A 180 10.04 -9.17 -5.69
CA ALA A 180 8.73 -8.77 -5.20
C ALA A 180 8.61 -9.07 -3.71
N LEU A 181 8.18 -8.09 -2.92
CA LEU A 181 7.89 -8.29 -1.49
C LEU A 181 6.56 -9.00 -1.35
N CYS A 182 6.51 -10.02 -0.49
CA CYS A 182 5.24 -10.67 -0.21
C CYS A 182 4.40 -9.82 0.77
N LEU A 183 3.25 -9.35 0.31
CA LEU A 183 2.39 -8.44 1.08
C LEU A 183 1.27 -9.18 1.83
N ALA A 184 0.66 -10.19 1.21
CA ALA A 184 -0.48 -10.94 1.73
C ALA A 184 -0.65 -12.29 1.01
N GLY A 185 -1.73 -13.01 1.31
CA GLY A 185 -2.11 -14.24 0.62
C GLY A 185 -1.20 -15.43 0.89
N ASP A 186 -1.12 -16.36 -0.08
CA ASP A 186 -0.36 -17.60 0.09
C ASP A 186 1.13 -17.36 0.29
N CYS A 187 1.75 -16.41 -0.40
CA CYS A 187 3.17 -16.12 -0.17
C CYS A 187 3.43 -15.72 1.29
N ALA A 188 2.42 -15.11 1.94
CA ALA A 188 2.48 -14.60 3.28
C ALA A 188 2.11 -15.66 4.32
N SER A 189 1.19 -16.58 4.01
CA SER A 189 0.85 -17.68 4.91
C SER A 189 1.91 -18.79 4.89
N MET A 190 2.54 -19.02 3.74
CA MET A 190 3.56 -20.07 3.55
C MET A 190 4.92 -19.74 4.20
N SER A 191 5.16 -18.51 4.67
CA SER A 191 6.48 -18.10 5.20
C SER A 191 6.69 -18.40 6.70
N SER A 192 5.77 -19.15 7.33
CA SER A 192 5.82 -19.49 8.76
C SER A 192 6.06 -18.27 9.67
N GLY A 193 5.46 -17.12 9.31
CA GLY A 193 5.56 -15.87 10.06
C GLY A 193 6.76 -14.98 9.69
N ASN A 194 7.67 -15.44 8.82
CA ASN A 194 8.82 -14.65 8.38
C ASN A 194 8.44 -13.68 7.25
N ASP A 195 9.18 -12.58 7.12
CA ASP A 195 9.11 -11.77 5.92
C ASP A 195 9.71 -12.54 4.73
N SER A 196 9.02 -12.52 3.60
CA SER A 196 9.44 -13.24 2.39
C SER A 196 9.41 -12.34 1.16
N MET A 197 10.28 -12.67 0.22
CA MET A 197 10.32 -12.04 -1.09
C MET A 197 10.52 -13.08 -2.18
N TRP A 198 9.99 -12.81 -3.36
CA TRP A 198 10.35 -13.52 -4.58
C TRP A 198 11.61 -12.87 -5.15
N LEU A 199 12.65 -13.66 -5.46
CA LEU A 199 13.76 -13.20 -6.30
C LEU A 199 13.76 -14.01 -7.59
N GLN A 200 13.94 -13.32 -8.70
CA GLN A 200 13.85 -13.89 -10.03
C GLN A 200 15.04 -13.48 -10.88
N GLN A 201 15.48 -14.38 -11.76
CA GLN A 201 16.42 -14.15 -12.84
C GLN A 201 15.87 -14.74 -14.14
N ASN A 202 15.84 -13.97 -15.22
CA ASN A 202 15.40 -14.41 -16.55
C ASN A 202 14.04 -15.12 -16.55
N GLY A 203 13.09 -14.65 -15.74
CA GLY A 203 11.74 -15.22 -15.65
C GLY A 203 11.60 -16.44 -14.74
N GLN A 204 12.69 -16.93 -14.15
CA GLN A 204 12.68 -18.02 -13.17
C GLN A 204 13.02 -17.47 -11.79
N GLY A 205 12.21 -17.79 -10.79
CA GLY A 205 12.45 -17.28 -9.44
C GLY A 205 12.19 -18.30 -8.36
N ASN A 206 12.54 -17.90 -7.15
CA ASN A 206 12.36 -18.69 -5.94
C ASN A 206 11.91 -17.78 -4.80
N ASN A 207 11.25 -18.37 -3.81
CA ASN A 207 10.97 -17.70 -2.55
C ASN A 207 12.25 -17.60 -1.73
N TRP A 208 12.40 -16.45 -1.07
CA TRP A 208 13.46 -16.14 -0.13
C TRP A 208 12.86 -15.60 1.15
N ILE A 209 13.51 -15.86 2.27
CA ILE A 209 13.18 -15.20 3.53
C ILE A 209 14.17 -14.07 3.73
N PHE A 210 13.72 -12.97 4.32
CA PHE A 210 14.61 -11.88 4.66
C PHE A 210 14.35 -11.33 6.05
N VAL A 211 15.38 -10.71 6.61
CA VAL A 211 15.29 -9.99 7.88
C VAL A 211 15.90 -8.61 7.66
N ARG A 212 15.11 -7.57 7.91
CA ARG A 212 15.59 -6.19 7.88
C ARG A 212 15.69 -5.61 9.29
N LYS A 213 16.82 -4.98 9.58
CA LYS A 213 17.06 -4.22 10.81
C LYS A 213 17.68 -2.88 10.47
N GLY A 214 16.83 -1.87 10.27
CA GLY A 214 17.26 -0.53 9.89
C GLY A 214 17.96 -0.52 8.52
N LYS A 215 19.29 -0.43 8.54
CA LYS A 215 20.16 -0.42 7.35
C LYS A 215 20.72 -1.78 6.98
N GLU A 216 20.51 -2.81 7.79
CA GLU A 216 20.97 -4.16 7.51
C GLU A 216 19.84 -5.00 6.90
N LEU A 217 20.16 -5.80 5.89
CA LEU A 217 19.28 -6.76 5.24
C LEU A 217 19.98 -8.12 5.13
N GLU A 218 19.42 -9.13 5.79
CA GLU A 218 19.79 -10.53 5.63
C GLU A 218 18.84 -11.18 4.63
N ILE A 219 19.37 -11.88 3.63
CA ILE A 219 18.60 -12.70 2.70
C ILE A 219 18.99 -14.17 2.92
N LEU A 220 18.01 -14.98 3.28
CA LEU A 220 18.15 -16.37 3.68
C LEU A 220 17.43 -17.27 2.70
N GLN A 221 18.03 -18.42 2.42
CA GLN A 221 17.38 -19.46 1.64
C GLN A 221 16.05 -19.85 2.29
N ALA A 222 14.97 -19.90 1.52
CA ALA A 222 13.71 -20.46 1.99
C ALA A 222 13.77 -21.99 1.86
N VAL A 223 13.65 -22.70 2.98
CA VAL A 223 13.65 -24.17 3.01
C VAL A 223 12.20 -24.65 3.11
N ASN A 224 11.72 -25.35 2.09
CA ASN A 224 10.40 -25.97 2.13
C ASN A 224 10.43 -27.20 3.07
N THR A 225 9.64 -27.16 4.13
CA THR A 225 9.49 -28.24 5.11
C THR A 225 8.22 -29.06 4.91
N ALA A 226 7.37 -28.67 3.96
CA ALA A 226 6.14 -29.39 3.64
C ALA A 226 6.43 -30.66 2.83
N LEU A 227 5.57 -31.67 2.98
CA LEU A 227 5.56 -32.86 2.13
C LEU A 227 5.10 -32.51 0.70
N ALA A 228 5.29 -33.43 -0.25
CA ALA A 228 5.04 -33.19 -1.67
C ALA A 228 3.56 -32.92 -2.00
N ASP A 229 2.64 -33.38 -1.15
CA ASP A 229 1.19 -33.23 -1.24
C ASP A 229 0.63 -32.16 -0.29
N GLU A 230 1.50 -31.44 0.42
CA GLU A 230 1.13 -30.37 1.33
C GLU A 230 1.37 -28.99 0.69
N GLN A 231 0.65 -27.98 1.17
CA GLN A 231 0.95 -26.59 0.83
C GLN A 231 2.39 -26.27 1.29
N PRO A 232 3.23 -25.62 0.46
CA PRO A 232 4.59 -25.26 0.84
C PRO A 232 4.65 -24.51 2.18
N GLN A 233 5.64 -24.84 2.99
CA GLN A 233 5.92 -24.15 4.26
C GLN A 233 7.40 -23.83 4.31
N PHE A 234 7.74 -22.55 4.32
CA PHE A 234 9.09 -22.06 4.21
C PHE A 234 9.62 -21.60 5.56
N THR A 235 10.76 -22.17 5.95
CA THR A 235 11.53 -21.75 7.13
C THR A 235 12.87 -21.16 6.73
N PRO A 236 13.47 -20.27 7.55
CA PRO A 236 14.77 -19.67 7.24
C PRO A 236 15.86 -20.74 7.25
N GLY A 237 16.57 -20.86 6.13
CA GLY A 237 17.76 -21.69 5.98
C GLY A 237 19.05 -20.90 6.11
N GLU A 238 20.05 -21.29 5.33
CA GLU A 238 21.35 -20.61 5.30
C GLU A 238 21.22 -19.16 4.82
N ARG A 239 21.89 -18.23 5.51
CA ARG A 239 22.06 -16.85 5.03
C ARG A 239 22.94 -16.82 3.78
N LYS A 240 22.39 -16.34 2.67
CA LYS A 240 23.12 -16.23 1.40
C LYS A 240 23.71 -14.85 1.16
N TRP A 241 23.05 -13.80 1.67
CA TRP A 241 23.55 -12.44 1.59
C TRP A 241 23.33 -11.67 2.89
N LEU A 242 24.30 -10.82 3.21
CA LEU A 242 24.19 -9.71 4.14
C LEU A 242 24.43 -8.42 3.34
N LEU A 243 23.51 -7.47 3.43
CA LEU A 243 23.59 -6.19 2.76
C LEU A 243 23.48 -5.04 3.75
N GLU A 244 24.18 -3.96 3.47
CA GLU A 244 24.11 -2.70 4.22
C GLU A 244 23.69 -1.55 3.32
N LYS A 245 22.67 -0.78 3.73
CA LYS A 245 22.14 0.37 2.99
C LYS A 245 23.12 1.55 3.02
N GLN A 246 23.42 2.13 1.86
CA GLN A 246 24.30 3.30 1.70
C GLN A 246 23.63 4.59 2.20
#